data_AF-A0A7S4QH74-F1
#
_entry.id   AF-A0A7S4QH74-F1
#
_cell.length_a   1.000
_cell.length_b   1.000
_cell.length_c   1.000
_cell.angle_alpha   90.00
_cell.angle_beta   90.00
_cell.angle_gamma   90.00
#
_symmetry.space_group_name_H-M   'P 1'
#
loop_
_entity.id
_entity.type
_entity.pdbx_description
1 polymer ?
#
loop_
_entity_poly.entity_id
_entity_poly.type
_entity_poly.pdbx_seq_one_letter_code
_entity_poly.pdbx_strand_id
1 'polypeptide(L)'
;MNAWRTKRGLSQVEAMSRYITECDRQIRVYGNKSASSAETAAGGGMRSSSSLPNTPGTPTNTPAANNGSSSNVDDENETILLTPRGLAAVPLLCAAASESRTSYITRLRSTTNENGWWARQEPLCADPNTPFATPENLVIALASKIESFSLSLLQGGRNHSAAAGAVVAPSVLQSYLWPTHNALLVIWIVLIFICTIIGSTLLTIRTILVGSKRTNVRLESIFQDEIKPCAKVASSLCDAHQNISVRLAGLALMPLVTLIDVSSSMLDSAGVLVGGGVYVMAVLVSWWYWICVLPWVACWSVGFSLMIGWCFALIDLAGV
;
A
#
# COMPACT_ATOMS: atom_id res chain seq x y z
N MET A 1 23.54 -6.16 13.10
CA MET A 1 24.48 -5.24 13.80
C MET A 1 25.70 -4.82 12.96
N ASN A 2 26.41 -5.71 12.26
CA ASN A 2 27.70 -5.36 11.60
C ASN A 2 27.64 -4.16 10.64
N ALA A 3 26.55 -4.00 9.88
CA ALA A 3 26.35 -2.87 8.97
C ALA A 3 26.34 -1.48 9.64
N TRP A 4 26.11 -1.38 10.96
CA TRP A 4 26.27 -0.12 11.70
C TRP A 4 27.72 0.12 12.10
N ARG A 5 28.47 -0.94 12.44
CA ARG A 5 29.89 -0.85 12.81
C ARG A 5 30.75 -0.35 11.64
N THR A 6 30.42 -0.75 10.41
CA THR A 6 31.08 -0.26 9.17
C THR A 6 30.71 1.17 8.77
N LYS A 7 29.86 1.85 9.54
CA LYS A 7 29.49 3.27 9.37
C LYS A 7 30.06 4.17 10.48
N ARG A 8 30.77 3.60 11.46
CA ARG A 8 31.31 4.32 12.63
C ARG A 8 32.44 5.26 12.18
N GLY A 9 32.30 6.56 12.44
CA GLY A 9 33.25 7.60 12.02
C GLY A 9 32.78 8.45 10.84
N LEU A 10 31.64 8.13 10.20
CA LEU A 10 31.00 9.02 9.23
C LEU A 10 30.48 10.30 9.90
N SER A 11 30.64 11.43 9.21
CA SER A 11 29.93 12.66 9.58
C SER A 11 28.43 12.53 9.29
N GLN A 12 27.58 13.27 10.00
CA GLN A 12 26.12 13.24 9.80
C GLN A 12 25.73 13.63 8.37
N VAL A 13 26.40 14.64 7.79
CA VAL A 13 26.15 15.11 6.42
C VAL A 13 26.51 14.02 5.40
N GLU A 14 27.65 13.37 5.57
CA GLU A 14 28.09 12.31 4.67
C GLU A 14 27.24 11.03 4.82
N ALA A 15 26.82 10.69 6.03
CA ALA A 15 25.87 9.60 6.28
C ALA A 15 24.53 9.87 5.59
N MET A 16 24.02 11.10 5.65
CA MET A 16 22.75 11.48 4.99
C MET A 16 22.89 11.52 3.46
N SER A 17 24.01 12.00 2.93
CA SER A 17 24.32 11.93 1.49
C SER A 17 24.37 10.47 1.00
N ARG A 18 25.12 9.59 1.69
CA ARG A 18 25.20 8.16 1.36
C ARG A 18 23.84 7.44 1.50
N TYR A 19 22.94 7.92 2.37
CA TYR A 19 21.57 7.41 2.47
C TYR A 19 20.74 7.82 1.25
N ILE A 20 20.75 9.11 0.87
CA ILE A 20 20.02 9.61 -0.31
C ILE A 20 20.48 8.88 -1.57
N THR A 21 21.79 8.74 -1.80
CA THR A 21 22.33 8.02 -2.97
C THR A 21 21.91 6.54 -3.00
N GLU A 22 21.75 5.90 -1.83
CA GLU A 22 21.26 4.51 -1.74
C GLU A 22 19.74 4.43 -1.98
N CYS A 23 18.96 5.41 -1.54
CA CYS A 23 17.55 5.54 -1.90
C CYS A 23 17.37 5.76 -3.42
N ASP A 24 18.13 6.67 -4.03
CA ASP A 24 18.12 6.90 -5.48
C ASP A 24 18.49 5.62 -6.26
N ARG A 25 19.47 4.86 -5.75
CA ARG A 25 19.87 3.56 -6.31
C ARG A 25 18.73 2.55 -6.21
N GLN A 26 18.03 2.48 -5.08
CA GLN A 26 16.90 1.56 -4.90
C GLN A 26 15.68 1.98 -5.76
N ILE A 27 15.37 3.27 -5.87
CA ILE A 27 14.34 3.78 -6.78
C ILE A 27 14.67 3.39 -8.23
N ARG A 28 15.94 3.54 -8.66
CA ARG A 28 16.37 3.14 -10.01
C ARG A 28 16.32 1.62 -10.24
N VAL A 29 16.68 0.81 -9.25
CA VAL A 29 16.77 -0.67 -9.37
C VAL A 29 15.42 -1.38 -9.20
N TYR A 30 14.49 -0.81 -8.42
CA TYR A 30 13.20 -1.43 -8.10
C TYR A 30 12.00 -0.64 -8.63
N GLY A 31 12.03 0.68 -8.64
CA GLY A 31 10.94 1.53 -9.13
C GLY A 31 10.85 1.65 -10.66
N ASN A 32 11.97 1.54 -11.38
CA ASN A 32 12.03 1.75 -12.84
C ASN A 32 11.88 0.48 -13.70
N LYS A 33 11.47 -0.66 -13.11
CA LYS A 33 11.45 -1.96 -13.82
C LYS A 33 10.45 -2.09 -14.97
N SER A 34 9.52 -1.17 -15.10
CA SER A 34 8.56 -1.07 -16.22
C SER A 34 9.04 -0.17 -17.38
N ALA A 35 10.14 0.57 -17.23
CA ALA A 35 10.58 1.55 -18.23
C ALA A 35 11.71 1.04 -19.17
N SER A 36 12.55 0.11 -18.73
CA SER A 36 13.82 -0.23 -19.40
C SER A 36 13.71 -1.17 -20.62
N SER A 37 12.64 -1.03 -21.41
CA SER A 37 12.42 -1.78 -22.66
C SER A 37 12.19 -0.88 -23.88
N ALA A 38 12.18 0.45 -23.71
CA ALA A 38 11.73 1.39 -24.74
C ALA A 38 12.55 2.69 -24.84
N GLU A 39 13.87 2.67 -24.59
CA GLU A 39 14.69 3.87 -24.77
C GLU A 39 16.10 3.56 -25.32
N THR A 40 16.25 3.66 -26.65
CA THR A 40 17.56 3.64 -27.36
C THR A 40 17.52 4.63 -28.54
N ALA A 41 17.15 5.88 -28.26
CA ALA A 41 17.30 7.00 -29.19
C ALA A 41 17.23 8.36 -28.46
N ALA A 42 18.33 9.12 -28.46
CA ALA A 42 18.46 10.50 -27.98
C ALA A 42 18.14 10.76 -26.47
N GLY A 43 18.60 11.86 -25.85
CA GLY A 43 19.62 12.80 -26.33
C GLY A 43 19.70 14.14 -25.58
N GLY A 44 20.33 14.15 -24.39
CA GLY A 44 20.85 15.38 -23.76
C GLY A 44 19.86 16.23 -22.95
N GLY A 45 20.27 16.65 -21.74
CA GLY A 45 19.51 17.55 -20.85
C GLY A 45 20.29 17.84 -19.56
N MET A 46 20.10 19.02 -18.95
CA MET A 46 20.97 19.53 -17.86
C MET A 46 20.19 20.38 -16.84
N ARG A 47 20.67 20.45 -15.57
CA ARG A 47 20.30 21.43 -14.50
C ARG A 47 18.88 21.27 -13.88
N SER A 48 18.56 21.66 -12.63
CA SER A 48 19.31 22.15 -11.43
C SER A 48 18.44 22.08 -10.13
N SER A 49 19.02 22.22 -8.92
CA SER A 49 18.54 22.85 -7.64
C SER A 49 17.03 22.86 -7.21
N SER A 50 16.58 22.85 -5.94
CA SER A 50 17.11 22.76 -4.53
C SER A 50 15.94 23.14 -3.55
N SER A 51 15.84 22.90 -2.23
CA SER A 51 16.48 22.07 -1.17
C SER A 51 15.68 22.26 0.18
N LEU A 52 16.26 21.98 1.37
CA LEU A 52 15.68 22.14 2.75
C LEU A 52 14.59 21.09 3.16
N PRO A 53 14.21 20.93 4.45
CA PRO A 53 14.99 20.15 5.43
C PRO A 53 14.19 19.04 6.18
N ASN A 54 14.91 18.05 6.73
CA ASN A 54 14.32 16.84 7.34
C ASN A 54 13.78 16.99 8.77
N THR A 55 12.60 16.39 9.03
CA THR A 55 12.13 15.89 10.33
C THR A 55 12.35 14.37 10.47
N PRO A 56 12.15 13.74 11.65
CA PRO A 56 12.29 12.30 11.81
C PRO A 56 11.34 11.52 10.89
N GLY A 57 11.89 10.64 10.05
CA GLY A 57 11.15 10.06 8.94
C GLY A 57 10.13 8.99 9.32
N THR A 58 8.85 9.30 9.10
CA THR A 58 7.85 8.30 8.67
C THR A 58 8.30 7.60 7.37
N PRO A 59 7.78 6.40 7.05
CA PRO A 59 7.93 5.85 5.71
C PRO A 59 7.42 6.86 4.67
N THR A 60 8.25 7.11 3.66
CA THR A 60 8.01 8.15 2.65
C THR A 60 6.74 7.86 1.85
N ASN A 61 5.94 8.90 1.58
CA ASN A 61 4.75 8.78 0.75
C ASN A 61 5.07 8.11 -0.60
N THR A 62 4.20 7.21 -1.05
CA THR A 62 4.15 6.80 -2.46
C THR A 62 3.97 8.05 -3.31
N PRO A 63 4.78 8.27 -4.37
CA PRO A 63 4.68 9.50 -5.15
C PRO A 63 3.32 9.62 -5.86
N ALA A 64 2.62 10.71 -5.59
CA ALA A 64 1.48 11.15 -6.39
C ALA A 64 1.99 11.65 -7.75
N ALA A 65 1.35 11.24 -8.83
CA ALA A 65 1.58 11.87 -10.13
C ALA A 65 1.00 13.29 -10.07
N ASN A 66 1.86 14.30 -10.15
CA ASN A 66 1.46 15.70 -10.06
C ASN A 66 0.69 16.10 -11.33
N ASN A 67 -0.63 15.90 -11.33
CA ASN A 67 -1.49 16.01 -12.51
C ASN A 67 -1.83 17.49 -12.81
N GLY A 68 -0.77 18.28 -13.01
CA GLY A 68 -0.77 19.74 -13.09
C GLY A 68 0.00 20.26 -14.32
N SER A 69 -0.31 19.71 -15.50
CA SER A 69 0.14 20.26 -16.79
C SER A 69 -1.06 20.49 -17.70
N SER A 70 -1.68 21.66 -17.59
CA SER A 70 -2.74 22.11 -18.49
C SER A 70 -2.15 22.48 -19.86
N SER A 71 -1.97 21.48 -20.72
CA SER A 71 -1.51 21.63 -22.10
C SER A 71 -2.50 20.94 -23.04
N ASN A 72 -3.21 21.71 -23.86
CA ASN A 72 -4.17 21.19 -24.83
C ASN A 72 -3.44 20.31 -25.86
N VAL A 73 -3.70 19.01 -25.83
CA VAL A 73 -3.30 18.04 -26.87
C VAL A 73 -4.48 17.09 -27.08
N ASP A 74 -5.09 17.14 -28.26
CA ASP A 74 -6.13 16.21 -28.68
C ASP A 74 -5.47 14.89 -29.14
N ASP A 75 -5.16 13.99 -28.19
CA ASP A 75 -4.71 12.63 -28.46
C ASP A 75 -5.50 11.63 -27.60
N GLU A 76 -6.35 10.79 -28.21
CA GLU A 76 -7.16 9.76 -27.54
C GLU A 76 -6.31 8.54 -27.08
N ASN A 77 -5.07 8.79 -26.68
CA ASN A 77 -4.03 7.78 -26.49
C ASN A 77 -3.46 7.83 -25.06
N GLU A 78 -4.35 8.01 -24.07
CA GLU A 78 -4.07 7.61 -22.69
C GLU A 78 -3.73 6.11 -22.69
N THR A 79 -2.45 5.80 -22.76
CA THR A 79 -1.93 4.46 -22.52
C THR A 79 -2.24 4.10 -21.07
N ILE A 80 -3.38 3.41 -20.88
CA ILE A 80 -3.88 2.90 -19.60
C ILE A 80 -2.68 2.41 -18.79
N LEU A 81 -2.48 3.03 -17.63
CA LEU A 81 -1.20 2.99 -16.94
C LEU A 81 -1.08 1.69 -16.12
N LEU A 82 -0.88 0.58 -16.83
CA LEU A 82 -0.90 -0.85 -16.45
C LEU A 82 0.08 -1.26 -15.34
N THR A 83 0.68 -0.31 -14.61
CA THR A 83 1.41 -0.56 -13.38
C THR A 83 0.47 -0.30 -12.19
N PRO A 84 -0.07 -1.33 -11.51
CA PRO A 84 -0.93 -1.13 -10.36
C PRO A 84 -0.13 -0.48 -9.21
N ARG A 85 -0.29 0.85 -9.05
CA ARG A 85 0.39 1.68 -8.02
C ARG A 85 0.26 1.06 -6.62
N GLY A 86 -0.88 0.43 -6.35
CA GLY A 86 -1.14 -0.36 -5.14
C GLY A 86 -0.12 -1.47 -4.87
N LEU A 87 0.18 -2.34 -5.83
CA LEU A 87 1.12 -3.47 -5.60
C LEU A 87 2.53 -2.97 -5.24
N ALA A 88 2.98 -1.86 -5.83
CA ALA A 88 4.27 -1.25 -5.51
C ALA A 88 4.30 -0.63 -4.09
N ALA A 89 3.15 -0.22 -3.55
CA ALA A 89 3.04 0.31 -2.19
C ALA A 89 2.91 -0.77 -1.10
N VAL A 90 2.48 -2.00 -1.43
CA VAL A 90 2.28 -3.08 -0.44
C VAL A 90 3.48 -3.29 0.51
N PRO A 91 4.76 -3.28 0.06
CA PRO A 91 5.90 -3.37 0.98
C PRO A 91 5.99 -2.22 2.01
N LEU A 92 5.60 -0.99 1.63
CA LEU A 92 5.54 0.16 2.54
C LEU A 92 4.37 0.03 3.52
N LEU A 93 3.23 -0.48 3.07
CA LEU A 93 2.08 -0.77 3.94
C LEU A 93 2.38 -1.91 4.92
N CYS A 94 3.15 -2.92 4.50
CA CYS A 94 3.63 -3.99 5.38
C CYS A 94 4.62 -3.45 6.42
N ALA A 95 5.53 -2.56 6.01
CA ALA A 95 6.44 -1.88 6.93
C ALA A 95 5.65 -1.03 7.96
N ALA A 96 4.65 -0.27 7.53
CA ALA A 96 3.75 0.47 8.41
C ALA A 96 2.96 -0.48 9.34
N ALA A 97 2.44 -1.60 8.84
CA ALA A 97 1.73 -2.60 9.65
C ALA A 97 2.65 -3.39 10.59
N SER A 98 3.97 -3.26 10.44
CA SER A 98 4.98 -3.73 11.39
C SER A 98 5.40 -2.66 12.43
N GLU A 99 4.82 -1.44 12.37
CA GLU A 99 5.10 -0.38 13.33
C GLU A 99 4.79 -0.85 14.76
N SER A 100 5.79 -0.83 15.64
CA SER A 100 5.62 -1.19 17.04
C SER A 100 4.76 -0.16 17.76
N ARG A 101 4.00 -0.59 18.78
CA ARG A 101 3.18 0.31 19.63
C ARG A 101 3.96 1.53 20.13
N THR A 102 5.23 1.36 20.50
CA THR A 102 6.09 2.45 20.97
C THR A 102 6.54 3.40 19.86
N SER A 103 6.77 2.92 18.63
CA SER A 103 7.00 3.77 17.46
C SER A 103 5.74 4.57 17.14
N TYR A 104 4.58 3.90 17.06
CA TYR A 104 3.28 4.53 16.78
C TYR A 104 2.95 5.69 17.74
N ILE A 105 3.10 5.46 19.05
CA ILE A 105 2.91 6.50 20.08
C ILE A 105 3.94 7.63 19.92
N THR A 106 5.20 7.31 19.58
CA THR A 106 6.26 8.32 19.37
C THR A 106 5.98 9.17 18.13
N ARG A 107 5.52 8.55 17.03
CA ARG A 107 5.06 9.21 15.82
C ARG A 107 3.92 10.18 16.12
N LEU A 108 2.83 9.69 16.73
CA LEU A 108 1.66 10.52 17.07
C LEU A 108 1.99 11.73 17.94
N ARG A 109 3.01 11.66 18.82
CA ARG A 109 3.47 12.81 19.62
C ARG A 109 4.14 13.93 18.79
N SER A 110 4.61 13.62 17.59
CA SER A 110 5.15 14.57 16.60
C SER A 110 4.15 14.93 15.49
N THR A 111 3.01 14.24 15.45
CA THR A 111 1.98 14.41 14.42
C THR A 111 1.02 15.56 14.77
N THR A 112 0.61 16.32 13.75
CA THR A 112 -0.44 17.34 13.79
C THR A 112 -1.58 16.92 12.85
N ASN A 113 -2.76 17.52 12.98
CA ASN A 113 -3.90 17.20 12.09
C ASN A 113 -3.59 17.47 10.60
N GLU A 114 -2.65 18.37 10.30
CA GLU A 114 -2.18 18.71 8.94
C GLU A 114 -1.12 17.73 8.40
N ASN A 115 -0.45 16.97 9.28
CA ASN A 115 0.62 16.03 8.90
C ASN A 115 0.31 14.56 9.20
N GLY A 116 -0.93 14.26 9.60
CA GLY A 116 -1.46 12.91 9.82
C GLY A 116 -1.13 11.98 8.66
N TRP A 117 -0.70 10.75 8.98
CA TRP A 117 -0.24 9.80 7.98
C TRP A 117 -1.39 9.33 7.08
N TRP A 118 -2.56 9.07 7.65
CA TRP A 118 -3.74 8.64 6.87
C TRP A 118 -4.32 9.76 6.02
N ALA A 119 -4.31 11.00 6.53
CA ALA A 119 -4.79 12.18 5.80
C ALA A 119 -3.93 12.54 4.56
N ARG A 120 -2.81 11.84 4.36
CA ARG A 120 -1.87 11.97 3.24
C ARG A 120 -1.91 10.79 2.26
N GLN A 121 -2.78 9.81 2.49
CA GLN A 121 -2.93 8.67 1.59
C GLN A 121 -3.95 8.99 0.50
N GLU A 122 -3.64 8.55 -0.72
CA GLU A 122 -4.52 8.59 -1.90
C GLU A 122 -4.94 7.15 -2.25
N PRO A 123 -6.07 6.94 -2.95
CA PRO A 123 -6.36 5.64 -3.54
C PRO A 123 -5.29 5.26 -4.57
N LEU A 124 -4.85 4.00 -4.53
CA LEU A 124 -3.73 3.46 -5.30
C LEU A 124 -4.18 2.50 -6.40
N CYS A 125 -5.45 2.11 -6.43
CA CYS A 125 -5.97 1.08 -7.33
C CYS A 125 -6.99 1.57 -8.38
N ALA A 126 -7.57 2.75 -8.20
CA ALA A 126 -8.48 3.38 -9.14
C ALA A 126 -8.42 4.90 -8.99
N ASP A 127 -8.74 5.64 -10.05
CA ASP A 127 -8.66 7.10 -10.01
C ASP A 127 -9.63 7.67 -8.97
N PRO A 128 -9.25 8.70 -8.18
CA PRO A 128 -10.04 9.20 -7.04
C PRO A 128 -11.49 9.59 -7.37
N ASN A 129 -11.75 9.96 -8.64
CA ASN A 129 -13.04 10.40 -9.15
C ASN A 129 -13.95 9.23 -9.62
N THR A 130 -13.49 7.98 -9.54
CA THR A 130 -14.23 6.80 -10.04
C THR A 130 -14.93 6.06 -8.91
N PRO A 131 -16.08 5.38 -9.18
CA PRO A 131 -16.76 4.58 -8.17
C PRO A 131 -15.91 3.40 -7.67
N PHE A 132 -14.91 2.94 -8.44
CA PHE A 132 -13.99 1.88 -8.04
C PHE A 132 -13.01 2.30 -6.93
N ALA A 133 -12.74 3.60 -6.77
CA ALA A 133 -11.95 4.11 -5.64
C ALA A 133 -12.74 4.20 -4.32
N THR A 134 -14.08 4.09 -4.35
CA THR A 134 -14.96 4.23 -3.17
C THR A 134 -14.56 3.38 -1.95
N PRO A 135 -14.29 2.06 -2.05
CA PRO A 135 -13.91 1.26 -0.88
C PRO A 135 -12.53 1.66 -0.33
N GLU A 136 -11.62 2.14 -1.17
CA GLU A 136 -10.27 2.56 -0.79
C GLU A 136 -10.32 3.91 -0.07
N ASN A 137 -11.04 4.87 -0.66
CA ASN A 137 -11.40 6.15 -0.06
C ASN A 137 -12.13 5.97 1.28
N LEU A 138 -13.01 4.97 1.43
CA LEU A 138 -13.71 4.68 2.69
C LEU A 138 -12.75 4.22 3.80
N VAL A 139 -11.82 3.32 3.50
CA VAL A 139 -10.82 2.85 4.48
C VAL A 139 -9.89 4.00 4.88
N ILE A 140 -9.37 4.75 3.90
CA ILE A 140 -8.49 5.91 4.13
C ILE A 140 -9.21 7.00 4.95
N ALA A 141 -10.47 7.33 4.62
CA ALA A 141 -11.24 8.33 5.33
C ALA A 141 -11.57 7.91 6.76
N LEU A 142 -12.00 6.65 6.98
CA LEU A 142 -12.26 6.11 8.32
C LEU A 142 -11.00 6.17 9.18
N ALA A 143 -9.87 5.71 8.66
CA ALA A 143 -8.60 5.73 9.36
C ALA A 143 -8.10 7.17 9.64
N SER A 144 -8.30 8.09 8.70
CA SER A 144 -8.00 9.52 8.87
C SER A 144 -8.83 10.18 9.97
N LYS A 145 -10.10 9.81 10.12
CA LYS A 145 -10.95 10.29 11.22
C LYS A 145 -10.53 9.70 12.56
N ILE A 146 -10.12 8.43 12.61
CA ILE A 146 -9.57 7.80 13.82
C ILE A 146 -8.26 8.46 14.25
N GLU A 147 -7.34 8.73 13.32
CA GLU A 147 -6.08 9.44 13.60
C GLU A 147 -6.34 10.88 14.07
N SER A 148 -7.20 11.62 13.36
CA SER A 148 -7.60 13.00 13.73
C SER A 148 -8.27 13.08 15.12
N PHE A 149 -9.10 12.10 15.49
CA PHE A 149 -9.71 11.99 16.81
C PHE A 149 -8.65 11.75 17.91
N SER A 150 -7.71 10.83 17.66
CA SER A 150 -6.58 10.57 18.56
C SER A 150 -5.72 11.82 18.81
N LEU A 151 -5.39 12.54 17.74
CA LEU A 151 -4.61 13.77 17.79
C LEU A 151 -5.34 14.92 18.48
N SER A 152 -6.65 15.07 18.25
CA SER A 152 -7.47 16.10 18.89
C SER A 152 -7.53 15.93 20.41
N LEU A 153 -7.63 14.69 20.89
CA LEU A 153 -7.60 14.39 22.33
C LEU A 153 -6.21 14.57 22.95
N LEU A 154 -5.14 14.25 22.21
CA LEU A 154 -3.76 14.55 22.62
C LEU A 154 -3.51 16.06 22.75
N GLN A 155 -4.05 16.87 21.85
CA GLN A 155 -3.96 18.33 21.89
C GLN A 155 -4.80 18.93 23.03
N GLY A 156 -6.04 18.46 23.23
CA GLY A 156 -6.90 18.91 24.33
C GLY A 156 -6.24 18.73 25.70
N GLY A 157 -5.65 17.56 25.95
CA GLY A 157 -4.90 17.29 27.20
C GLY A 157 -3.67 18.17 27.41
N ARG A 158 -3.13 18.79 26.36
CA ARG A 158 -1.97 19.69 26.43
C ARG A 158 -2.35 21.15 26.73
N ASN A 159 -3.58 21.55 26.39
CA ASN A 159 -4.10 22.90 26.60
C ASN A 159 -4.96 23.01 27.89
N HIS A 160 -5.41 21.89 28.45
CA HIS A 160 -6.34 21.85 29.58
C HIS A 160 -5.77 21.21 30.86
N SER A 161 -4.57 21.65 31.28
CA SER A 161 -3.93 21.31 32.55
C SER A 161 -4.70 21.71 33.84
N ALA A 162 -5.98 22.07 33.72
CA ALA A 162 -6.84 22.56 34.80
C ALA A 162 -8.32 22.13 34.67
N ALA A 163 -8.75 21.46 33.59
CA ALA A 163 -10.14 21.05 33.41
C ALA A 163 -10.34 19.59 33.86
N ALA A 164 -10.84 19.40 35.08
CA ALA A 164 -10.90 18.13 35.80
C ALA A 164 -11.98 17.13 35.30
N GLY A 165 -12.05 16.88 33.98
CA GLY A 165 -13.03 15.99 33.35
C GLY A 165 -12.48 14.97 32.35
N ALA A 166 -11.18 14.97 32.05
CA ALA A 166 -10.57 14.00 31.14
C ALA A 166 -10.32 12.65 31.84
N VAL A 167 -11.31 11.75 31.79
CA VAL A 167 -11.32 10.46 32.52
C VAL A 167 -10.22 9.47 32.08
N VAL A 168 -9.64 9.63 30.88
CA VAL A 168 -8.69 8.67 30.29
C VAL A 168 -7.41 9.38 29.84
N ALA A 169 -6.25 8.86 30.24
CA ALA A 169 -4.95 9.39 29.83
C ALA A 169 -4.70 9.16 28.32
N PRO A 170 -4.13 10.13 27.57
CA PRO A 170 -3.96 10.00 26.11
C PRO A 170 -3.14 8.78 25.65
N SER A 171 -2.22 8.29 26.47
CA SER A 171 -1.46 7.05 26.21
C SER A 171 -2.36 5.83 26.10
N VAL A 172 -3.32 5.67 27.03
CA VAL A 172 -4.27 4.55 27.07
C VAL A 172 -5.06 4.46 25.76
N LEU A 173 -5.52 5.61 25.26
CA LEU A 173 -6.27 5.69 24.00
C LEU A 173 -5.38 5.42 22.78
N GLN A 174 -4.12 5.89 22.76
CA GLN A 174 -3.21 5.58 21.66
C GLN A 174 -2.86 4.09 21.62
N SER A 175 -2.72 3.44 22.77
CA SER A 175 -2.55 1.99 22.90
C SER A 175 -3.79 1.21 22.44
N TYR A 176 -5.00 1.71 22.73
CA TYR A 176 -6.26 1.16 22.22
C TYR A 176 -6.36 1.23 20.69
N LEU A 177 -5.92 2.33 20.08
CA LEU A 177 -6.04 2.56 18.63
C LEU A 177 -4.94 1.88 17.79
N TRP A 178 -3.79 1.54 18.37
CA TRP A 178 -2.68 0.92 17.63
C TRP A 178 -3.04 -0.39 16.91
N PRO A 179 -3.72 -1.39 17.52
CA PRO A 179 -4.17 -2.58 16.79
C PRO A 179 -5.09 -2.22 15.61
N THR A 180 -6.00 -1.26 15.83
CA THR A 180 -7.00 -0.82 14.83
C THR A 180 -6.33 -0.14 13.64
N HIS A 181 -5.25 0.62 13.86
CA HIS A 181 -4.39 1.11 12.79
C HIS A 181 -3.81 -0.03 11.94
N ASN A 182 -3.24 -1.06 12.59
CA ASN A 182 -2.66 -2.22 11.90
C ASN A 182 -3.72 -3.03 11.14
N ALA A 183 -4.92 -3.18 11.70
CA ALA A 183 -6.04 -3.83 11.02
C ALA A 183 -6.46 -3.07 9.76
N LEU A 184 -6.59 -1.73 9.82
CA LEU A 184 -6.94 -0.90 8.67
C LEU A 184 -5.87 -0.93 7.57
N LEU A 185 -4.58 -0.97 7.93
CA LEU A 185 -3.49 -1.19 6.96
C LEU A 185 -3.59 -2.54 6.26
N VAL A 186 -3.87 -3.62 7.01
CA VAL A 186 -4.01 -4.96 6.45
C VAL A 186 -5.25 -5.08 5.56
N ILE A 187 -6.35 -4.42 5.92
CA ILE A 187 -7.57 -4.35 5.09
C ILE A 187 -7.29 -3.59 3.80
N TRP A 188 -6.52 -2.50 3.85
CA TRP A 188 -6.11 -1.76 2.66
C TRP A 188 -5.22 -2.60 1.74
N ILE A 189 -4.26 -3.36 2.30
CA ILE A 189 -3.46 -4.33 1.52
C ILE A 189 -4.38 -5.35 0.82
N VAL A 190 -5.32 -5.98 1.54
CA VAL A 190 -6.26 -6.95 0.94
C VAL A 190 -7.14 -6.32 -0.14
N LEU A 191 -7.57 -5.06 0.06
CA LEU A 191 -8.33 -4.32 -0.95
C LEU A 191 -7.52 -4.08 -2.22
N ILE A 192 -6.23 -3.72 -2.10
CA ILE A 192 -5.32 -3.54 -3.23
C ILE A 192 -5.27 -4.81 -4.10
N PHE A 193 -5.19 -5.98 -3.46
CA PHE A 193 -5.25 -7.26 -4.17
C PHE A 193 -6.61 -7.48 -4.87
N ILE A 194 -7.74 -7.27 -4.18
CA ILE A 194 -9.08 -7.42 -4.77
C ILE A 194 -9.27 -6.50 -5.99
N CYS A 195 -8.91 -5.22 -5.88
CA CYS A 195 -9.00 -4.28 -6.99
C CYS A 195 -8.09 -4.67 -8.16
N THR A 196 -6.85 -5.13 -7.89
CA THR A 196 -5.92 -5.59 -8.92
C THR A 196 -6.43 -6.84 -9.65
N ILE A 197 -7.04 -7.80 -8.94
CA ILE A 197 -7.66 -9.00 -9.53
C ILE A 197 -8.82 -8.60 -10.45
N ILE A 198 -9.72 -7.73 -9.98
CA ILE A 198 -10.91 -7.33 -10.74
C ILE A 198 -10.48 -6.51 -11.98
N GLY A 199 -9.55 -5.56 -11.83
CA GLY A 199 -9.02 -4.75 -12.93
C GLY A 199 -8.38 -5.60 -14.03
N SER A 200 -7.39 -6.42 -13.67
CA SER A 200 -6.70 -7.32 -14.62
C SER A 200 -7.64 -8.35 -15.27
N THR A 201 -8.67 -8.81 -14.55
CA THR A 201 -9.74 -9.67 -15.12
C THR A 201 -10.57 -8.93 -16.16
N LEU A 202 -11.01 -7.70 -15.88
CA LEU A 202 -11.77 -6.88 -16.83
C LEU A 202 -10.94 -6.49 -18.06
N LEU A 203 -9.66 -6.13 -17.87
CA LEU A 203 -8.72 -5.85 -18.96
C LEU A 203 -8.46 -7.10 -19.82
N THR A 204 -8.36 -8.27 -19.19
CA THR A 204 -8.24 -9.56 -19.91
C THR A 204 -9.50 -9.86 -20.73
N ILE A 205 -10.69 -9.75 -20.13
CA ILE A 205 -11.97 -9.94 -20.84
C ILE A 205 -12.08 -8.98 -22.03
N ARG A 206 -11.82 -7.68 -21.84
CA ARG A 206 -11.85 -6.67 -22.91
C ARG A 206 -10.85 -7.00 -24.02
N THR A 207 -9.65 -7.44 -23.68
CA THR A 207 -8.60 -7.78 -24.65
C THR A 207 -8.90 -9.08 -25.42
N ILE A 208 -9.56 -10.06 -24.79
CA ILE A 208 -10.02 -11.28 -25.46
C ILE A 208 -11.21 -10.99 -26.40
N LEU A 209 -12.22 -10.26 -25.95
CA LEU A 209 -13.46 -10.00 -26.72
C LEU A 209 -13.27 -8.97 -27.85
N VAL A 210 -12.49 -7.92 -27.62
CA VAL A 210 -12.34 -6.79 -28.56
C VAL A 210 -11.05 -6.90 -29.38
N GLY A 211 -10.09 -7.72 -28.92
CA GLY A 211 -8.80 -7.97 -29.56
C GLY A 211 -7.74 -6.92 -29.23
N SER A 212 -6.49 -7.37 -29.04
CA SER A 212 -5.35 -6.52 -28.64
C SER A 212 -5.09 -5.32 -29.55
N LYS A 213 -5.41 -5.42 -30.85
CA LYS A 213 -5.30 -4.29 -31.81
C LYS A 213 -6.25 -3.12 -31.50
N ARG A 214 -7.35 -3.37 -30.76
CA ARG A 214 -8.34 -2.34 -30.39
C ARG A 214 -8.25 -1.90 -28.93
N THR A 215 -7.67 -2.73 -28.05
CA THR A 215 -7.35 -2.30 -26.67
C THR A 215 -5.99 -1.62 -26.57
N ASN A 216 -5.13 -1.77 -27.59
CA ASN A 216 -3.70 -1.42 -27.57
C ASN A 216 -2.88 -2.13 -26.47
N VAL A 217 -3.46 -3.18 -25.85
CA VAL A 217 -2.83 -3.95 -24.77
C VAL A 217 -2.62 -5.40 -25.22
N ARG A 218 -1.43 -5.94 -24.96
CA ARG A 218 -1.12 -7.36 -25.20
C ARG A 218 -1.47 -8.16 -23.95
N LEU A 219 -2.22 -9.25 -24.10
CA LEU A 219 -2.60 -10.12 -22.99
C LEU A 219 -1.38 -10.71 -22.24
N GLU A 220 -0.26 -10.92 -22.93
CA GLU A 220 1.02 -11.31 -22.31
C GLU A 220 1.57 -10.25 -21.34
N SER A 221 1.44 -8.95 -21.66
CA SER A 221 1.86 -7.85 -20.79
C SER A 221 1.02 -7.80 -19.51
N ILE A 222 -0.32 -7.90 -19.61
CA ILE A 222 -1.21 -8.03 -18.43
C ILE A 222 -0.72 -9.15 -17.49
N PHE A 223 -0.30 -10.29 -18.07
CA PHE A 223 0.25 -11.40 -17.29
C PHE A 223 1.60 -11.12 -16.63
N GLN A 224 2.53 -10.42 -17.29
CA GLN A 224 3.88 -10.17 -16.75
C GLN A 224 3.94 -8.94 -15.83
N ASP A 225 3.10 -7.94 -16.07
CA ASP A 225 3.16 -6.60 -15.45
C ASP A 225 2.15 -6.45 -14.29
N GLU A 226 0.98 -7.10 -14.37
CA GLU A 226 -0.04 -7.09 -13.30
C GLU A 226 -0.09 -8.43 -12.56
N ILE A 227 -0.41 -9.52 -13.28
CA ILE A 227 -0.85 -10.78 -12.65
C ILE A 227 0.31 -11.54 -11.99
N LYS A 228 1.41 -11.85 -12.71
CA LYS A 228 2.57 -12.57 -12.13
C LYS A 228 3.25 -11.78 -10.98
N PRO A 229 3.33 -10.44 -10.98
CA PRO A 229 3.73 -9.66 -9.82
C PRO A 229 2.77 -9.78 -8.64
N CYS A 230 1.45 -9.78 -8.88
CA CYS A 230 0.42 -9.94 -7.85
C CYS A 230 0.63 -11.22 -7.02
N ALA A 231 0.82 -12.38 -7.66
CA ALA A 231 1.11 -13.64 -6.95
C ALA A 231 2.41 -13.60 -6.13
N LYS A 232 3.47 -12.94 -6.64
CA LYS A 232 4.75 -12.80 -5.95
C LYS A 232 4.63 -11.93 -4.69
N VAL A 233 3.93 -10.80 -4.78
CA VAL A 233 3.72 -9.93 -3.62
C VAL A 233 2.83 -10.63 -2.59
N ALA A 234 1.72 -11.26 -3.00
CA ALA A 234 0.86 -12.05 -2.11
C ALA A 234 1.63 -13.15 -1.37
N SER A 235 2.52 -13.87 -2.08
CA SER A 235 3.40 -14.88 -1.47
C SER A 235 4.35 -14.28 -0.43
N SER A 236 4.95 -13.11 -0.71
CA SER A 236 5.86 -12.44 0.23
C SER A 236 5.19 -11.96 1.53
N LEU A 237 3.86 -11.81 1.56
CA LEU A 237 3.12 -11.50 2.79
C LEU A 237 3.20 -12.65 3.81
N CYS A 238 3.36 -13.89 3.36
CA CYS A 238 3.45 -15.07 4.22
C CYS A 238 4.81 -15.23 4.92
N ASP A 239 5.85 -14.52 4.44
CA ASP A 239 7.23 -14.65 4.90
C ASP A 239 7.37 -14.51 6.43
N ALA A 240 8.28 -15.28 7.02
CA ALA A 240 8.48 -15.33 8.47
C ALA A 240 8.93 -14.00 9.11
N HIS A 241 9.35 -13.01 8.31
CA HIS A 241 9.74 -11.68 8.79
C HIS A 241 8.56 -10.68 8.87
N GLN A 242 7.39 -11.02 8.29
CA GLN A 242 6.21 -10.16 8.27
C GLN A 242 5.44 -10.23 9.60
N ASN A 243 4.72 -9.15 9.94
CA ASN A 243 3.88 -9.13 11.14
C ASN A 243 2.75 -10.18 11.03
N ILE A 244 2.31 -10.76 12.14
CA ILE A 244 1.33 -11.87 12.16
C ILE A 244 0.01 -11.50 11.47
N SER A 245 -0.43 -10.24 11.56
CA SER A 245 -1.61 -9.73 10.86
C SER A 245 -1.43 -9.69 9.33
N VAL A 246 -0.25 -9.29 8.86
CA VAL A 246 0.14 -9.30 7.43
C VAL A 246 0.22 -10.74 6.93
N ARG A 247 0.80 -11.65 7.72
CA ARG A 247 0.90 -13.09 7.39
C ARG A 247 -0.46 -13.78 7.31
N LEU A 248 -1.41 -13.40 8.17
CA LEU A 248 -2.79 -13.88 8.09
C LEU A 248 -3.50 -13.38 6.81
N ALA A 249 -3.22 -12.15 6.36
CA ALA A 249 -3.72 -11.67 5.07
C ALA A 249 -3.04 -12.36 3.88
N GLY A 250 -1.73 -12.64 3.94
CA GLY A 250 -1.04 -13.50 2.97
C GLY A 250 -1.68 -14.88 2.85
N LEU A 251 -1.98 -15.51 4.00
CA LEU A 251 -2.70 -16.79 4.04
C LEU A 251 -4.11 -16.70 3.43
N ALA A 252 -4.83 -15.61 3.67
CA ALA A 252 -6.12 -15.34 3.03
C ALA A 252 -6.00 -15.01 1.52
N LEU A 253 -4.80 -14.72 1.02
CA LEU A 253 -4.52 -14.50 -0.40
C LEU A 253 -3.86 -15.71 -1.08
N MET A 254 -3.60 -16.82 -0.37
CA MET A 254 -3.06 -18.04 -0.98
C MET A 254 -3.90 -18.61 -2.15
N PRO A 255 -5.25 -18.53 -2.16
CA PRO A 255 -6.04 -18.93 -3.33
C PRO A 255 -5.77 -18.11 -4.59
N LEU A 256 -5.23 -16.88 -4.45
CA LEU A 256 -4.81 -16.06 -5.60
C LEU A 256 -3.53 -16.59 -6.22
N VAL A 257 -2.56 -16.98 -5.38
CA VAL A 257 -1.27 -17.52 -5.81
C VAL A 257 -1.50 -18.81 -6.62
N THR A 258 -2.28 -19.74 -6.08
CA THR A 258 -2.56 -21.01 -6.78
C THR A 258 -3.33 -20.82 -8.09
N LEU A 259 -4.26 -19.86 -8.15
CA LEU A 259 -4.98 -19.48 -9.37
C LEU A 259 -4.03 -18.97 -10.45
N ILE A 260 -3.09 -18.09 -10.07
CA ILE A 260 -2.13 -17.47 -10.99
C ILE A 260 -1.04 -18.45 -11.45
N ASP A 261 -0.61 -19.37 -10.58
CA ASP A 261 0.33 -20.43 -10.95
C ASP A 261 -0.30 -21.39 -11.97
N VAL A 262 -1.58 -21.77 -11.76
CA VAL A 262 -2.33 -22.61 -12.72
C VAL A 262 -2.55 -21.88 -14.05
N SER A 263 -2.96 -20.61 -14.03
CA SER A 263 -3.15 -19.86 -15.28
C SER A 263 -1.83 -19.59 -16.01
N SER A 264 -0.73 -19.40 -15.29
CA SER A 264 0.62 -19.28 -15.88
C SER A 264 1.10 -20.59 -16.49
N SER A 265 0.87 -21.73 -15.83
CA SER A 265 1.18 -23.05 -16.39
C SER A 265 0.42 -23.32 -17.70
N MET A 266 -0.85 -22.89 -17.77
CA MET A 266 -1.66 -22.95 -18.99
C MET A 266 -1.24 -21.93 -20.05
N LEU A 267 -0.76 -20.74 -19.65
CA LEU A 267 -0.19 -19.72 -20.55
C LEU A 267 1.03 -20.28 -21.28
N ASP A 268 1.93 -20.92 -20.54
CA ASP A 268 3.21 -21.43 -21.04
C ASP A 268 3.02 -22.76 -21.82
N SER A 269 2.02 -23.57 -21.47
CA SER A 269 1.77 -24.89 -22.12
C SER A 269 0.81 -24.85 -23.31
N ALA A 270 -0.23 -24.00 -23.26
CA ALA A 270 -1.32 -23.95 -24.24
C ALA A 270 -1.49 -22.57 -24.89
N GLY A 271 -0.62 -21.62 -24.57
CA GLY A 271 -0.56 -20.30 -25.17
C GLY A 271 -1.42 -19.24 -24.47
N VAL A 272 -1.11 -17.98 -24.79
CA VAL A 272 -1.57 -16.78 -24.08
C VAL A 272 -3.10 -16.68 -23.99
N LEU A 273 -3.84 -17.09 -25.03
CA LEU A 273 -5.31 -17.09 -25.03
C LEU A 273 -5.90 -18.10 -24.03
N VAL A 274 -5.30 -19.29 -23.91
CA VAL A 274 -5.79 -20.34 -23.00
C VAL A 274 -5.46 -19.97 -21.55
N GLY A 275 -4.23 -19.50 -21.27
CA GLY A 275 -3.86 -19.00 -19.94
C GLY A 275 -4.76 -17.86 -19.47
N GLY A 276 -5.05 -16.88 -20.34
CA GLY A 276 -6.00 -15.79 -20.04
C GLY A 276 -7.43 -16.24 -19.83
N GLY A 277 -7.92 -17.18 -20.64
CA GLY A 277 -9.25 -17.79 -20.45
C GLY A 277 -9.37 -18.54 -19.13
N VAL A 278 -8.35 -19.32 -18.75
CA VAL A 278 -8.27 -20.04 -17.47
C VAL A 278 -8.22 -19.08 -16.29
N TYR A 279 -7.45 -17.99 -16.37
CA TYR A 279 -7.41 -16.94 -15.35
C TYR A 279 -8.80 -16.33 -15.12
N VAL A 280 -9.44 -15.84 -16.18
CA VAL A 280 -10.79 -15.23 -16.11
C VAL A 280 -11.81 -16.21 -15.55
N MET A 281 -11.85 -17.44 -16.06
CA MET A 281 -12.82 -18.44 -15.59
C MET A 281 -12.59 -18.80 -14.12
N ALA A 282 -11.34 -18.91 -13.66
CA ALA A 282 -11.03 -19.20 -12.27
C ALA A 282 -11.40 -18.04 -11.33
N VAL A 283 -11.15 -16.78 -11.73
CA VAL A 283 -11.59 -15.59 -10.96
C VAL A 283 -13.11 -15.51 -10.91
N LEU A 284 -13.79 -15.74 -12.03
CA LEU A 284 -15.26 -15.75 -12.10
C LEU A 284 -15.90 -16.88 -11.29
N VAL A 285 -15.30 -18.07 -11.23
CA VAL A 285 -15.78 -19.18 -10.37
C VAL A 285 -15.51 -18.89 -8.88
N SER A 286 -14.43 -18.18 -8.56
CA SER A 286 -14.07 -17.81 -7.18
C SER A 286 -14.64 -16.45 -6.72
N TRP A 287 -15.55 -15.83 -7.47
CA TRP A 287 -16.11 -14.49 -7.20
C TRP A 287 -16.57 -14.28 -5.74
N TRP A 288 -17.22 -15.30 -5.17
CA TRP A 288 -17.75 -15.31 -3.80
C TRP A 288 -16.65 -15.22 -2.74
N TYR A 289 -15.44 -15.69 -3.05
CA TYR A 289 -14.28 -15.57 -2.16
C TYR A 289 -13.83 -14.11 -2.05
N TRP A 290 -13.63 -13.46 -3.21
CA TRP A 290 -13.17 -12.07 -3.31
C TRP A 290 -14.20 -11.06 -2.79
N ILE A 291 -15.50 -11.31 -3.06
CA ILE A 291 -16.59 -10.35 -2.80
C ILE A 291 -17.29 -10.61 -1.45
N CYS A 292 -17.35 -11.86 -0.97
CA CYS A 292 -18.04 -12.18 0.29
C CYS A 292 -17.06 -12.60 1.40
N VAL A 293 -16.14 -13.55 1.15
CA VAL A 293 -15.28 -14.10 2.20
C VAL A 293 -14.23 -13.09 2.68
N LEU A 294 -13.50 -12.43 1.77
CA LEU A 294 -12.45 -11.50 2.18
C LEU A 294 -13.01 -10.25 2.92
N PRO A 295 -14.11 -9.60 2.48
CA PRO A 295 -14.73 -8.53 3.26
C PRO A 295 -15.29 -8.99 4.60
N TRP A 296 -15.83 -10.23 4.70
CA TRP A 296 -16.26 -10.80 5.97
C TRP A 296 -15.07 -10.99 6.93
N VAL A 297 -13.97 -11.58 6.47
CA VAL A 297 -12.72 -11.73 7.25
C VAL A 297 -12.15 -10.36 7.67
N ALA A 298 -12.24 -9.34 6.81
CA ALA A 298 -11.87 -7.96 7.14
C ALA A 298 -12.74 -7.38 8.28
N CYS A 299 -14.07 -7.55 8.23
CA CYS A 299 -14.96 -7.11 9.32
C CYS A 299 -14.63 -7.81 10.65
N TRP A 300 -14.36 -9.12 10.63
CA TRP A 300 -13.92 -9.87 11.82
C TRP A 300 -12.55 -9.42 12.33
N SER A 301 -11.60 -9.05 11.45
CA SER A 301 -10.29 -8.56 11.89
C SER A 301 -10.37 -7.20 12.58
N VAL A 302 -11.27 -6.29 12.15
CA VAL A 302 -11.57 -5.05 12.90
C VAL A 302 -12.17 -5.38 14.26
N GLY A 303 -13.18 -6.25 14.33
CA GLY A 303 -13.82 -6.62 15.60
C GLY A 303 -12.83 -7.22 16.61
N PHE A 304 -12.00 -8.16 16.16
CA PHE A 304 -10.94 -8.77 16.96
C PHE A 304 -9.86 -7.75 17.38
N SER A 305 -9.49 -6.85 16.48
CA SER A 305 -8.55 -5.76 16.74
C SER A 305 -9.04 -4.81 17.84
N LEU A 306 -10.32 -4.43 17.85
CA LEU A 306 -10.90 -3.58 18.89
C LEU A 306 -10.86 -4.26 20.26
N MET A 307 -11.09 -5.57 20.32
CA MET A 307 -10.97 -6.36 21.56
C MET A 307 -9.52 -6.42 22.06
N ILE A 308 -8.54 -6.61 21.17
CA ILE A 308 -7.11 -6.55 21.53
C ILE A 308 -6.72 -5.13 22.00
N GLY A 309 -7.23 -4.09 21.34
CA GLY A 309 -7.06 -2.70 21.77
C GLY A 309 -7.58 -2.48 23.19
N TRP A 310 -8.74 -3.04 23.52
CA TRP A 310 -9.32 -2.96 24.87
C TRP A 310 -8.42 -3.61 25.93
N CYS A 311 -7.82 -4.77 25.61
CA CYS A 311 -6.83 -5.40 26.49
C CYS A 311 -5.60 -4.50 26.73
N PHE A 312 -5.05 -3.86 25.69
CA PHE A 312 -3.93 -2.92 25.85
C PHE A 312 -4.33 -1.66 26.63
N ALA A 313 -5.55 -1.18 26.48
CA ALA A 313 -6.07 -0.06 27.26
C ALA A 313 -6.16 -0.39 28.76
N LEU A 314 -6.63 -1.60 29.10
CA LEU A 314 -6.72 -2.06 30.49
C LEU A 314 -5.35 -2.28 31.13
N ILE A 315 -4.35 -2.76 30.37
CA ILE A 315 -2.96 -2.89 30.85
C ILE A 315 -2.37 -1.51 31.16
N ASP A 316 -2.47 -0.55 30.24
CA ASP A 316 -2.00 0.82 30.45
C ASP A 316 -2.71 1.51 31.64
N LEU A 317 -4.01 1.25 31.81
CA LEU A 317 -4.80 1.79 32.92
C LEU A 317 -4.41 1.17 34.28
N ALA A 318 -3.95 -0.08 34.29
CA ALA A 318 -3.40 -0.74 35.47
C ALA A 318 -1.97 -0.28 35.82
N GLY A 319 -1.29 0.44 34.92
CA GLY A 319 0.06 0.97 35.14
C GLY A 319 1.17 -0.08 35.05
N VAL A 320 0.98 -1.12 34.22
CA VAL A 320 1.91 -2.25 34.01
C VAL A 320 2.64 -2.15 32.68
#